data_AF-A0A3D1LDA7-F1
#
_entry.id   AF-A0A3D1LDA7-F1
#
_cell.length_a   1.000
_cell.length_b   1.000
_cell.length_c   1.000
_cell.angle_alpha   90.00
_cell.angle_beta   90.00
_cell.angle_gamma   90.00
#
_symmetry.space_group_name_H-M   'P 1'
#
loop_
_entity.id
_entity.type
_entity.pdbx_description
1 polymer ?
#
loop_
_entity_poly.entity_id
_entity_poly.type
_entity_poly.pdbx_seq_one_letter_code
_entity_poly.pdbx_strand_id
1 'polypeptide(L)'
;MRKLAGFFAALAALALAFRFGGGAQDVSELVPVQALVIDAQNGEITVTADTQDVGRGGSLDAALSDLRAGCAGTLFTQTAEHVVLTQKAWFLMPQVCVSAQLRPAAKLYRAVGQSISAERALSFLQAHPGELTLSRARAALLENKEVQAAVLVQTGGGFRLGG
;
A
#
# COMPACT_ATOMS: atom_id res chain seq x y z
N MET A 1 -9.04 -35.14 42.96
CA MET A 1 -9.08 -35.36 41.50
C MET A 1 -9.97 -34.40 40.70
N ARG A 2 -10.85 -33.57 41.30
CA ARG A 2 -11.72 -32.61 40.57
C ARG A 2 -11.02 -31.34 40.05
N LYS A 3 -9.91 -30.91 40.66
CA LYS A 3 -9.15 -29.71 40.25
C LYS A 3 -8.27 -29.91 39.01
N LEU A 4 -7.79 -31.14 38.76
CA LEU A 4 -7.03 -31.48 37.55
C LEU A 4 -7.92 -31.52 36.30
N ALA A 5 -9.15 -32.01 36.44
CA ALA A 5 -10.11 -32.10 35.33
C ALA A 5 -10.52 -30.72 34.78
N GLY A 6 -10.66 -29.72 35.66
CA GLY A 6 -10.92 -28.33 35.25
C GLY A 6 -9.76 -27.70 34.49
N PHE A 7 -8.51 -28.06 34.83
CA PHE A 7 -7.33 -27.56 34.14
C PHE A 7 -7.23 -28.12 32.71
N PHE A 8 -7.51 -29.42 32.52
CA PHE A 8 -7.59 -30.02 31.19
C PHE A 8 -8.73 -29.46 30.35
N ALA A 9 -9.88 -29.17 30.95
CA ALA A 9 -11.01 -28.53 30.24
C ALA A 9 -10.66 -27.10 29.78
N ALA A 10 -9.97 -26.32 30.62
CA ALA A 10 -9.50 -24.98 30.26
C ALA A 10 -8.41 -25.01 29.17
N LEU A 11 -7.49 -25.98 29.24
CA LEU A 11 -6.45 -26.15 28.22
C LEU A 11 -7.04 -26.60 26.88
N ALA A 12 -8.05 -27.47 26.90
CA ALA A 12 -8.78 -27.90 25.71
C ALA A 12 -9.58 -26.75 25.10
N ALA A 13 -10.24 -25.90 25.91
CA ALA A 13 -10.93 -24.71 25.43
C ALA A 13 -9.96 -23.68 24.83
N LEU A 14 -8.78 -23.49 25.42
CA LEU A 14 -7.75 -22.59 24.90
C LEU A 14 -7.13 -23.13 23.60
N ALA A 15 -6.92 -24.46 23.49
CA ALA A 15 -6.48 -25.10 22.27
C ALA A 15 -7.55 -25.01 21.16
N LEU A 16 -8.85 -25.10 21.50
CA LEU A 16 -9.95 -24.89 20.55
C LEU A 16 -10.03 -23.43 20.09
N ALA A 17 -9.83 -22.47 21.00
CA ALA A 17 -9.80 -21.04 20.68
C ALA A 17 -8.61 -20.70 19.75
N PHE A 18 -7.46 -21.36 19.93
CA PHE A 18 -6.34 -21.25 18.97
C PHE A 18 -6.63 -21.97 17.63
N ARG A 19 -7.43 -23.05 17.62
CA ARG A 19 -7.80 -23.76 16.38
C ARG A 19 -8.90 -23.09 15.56
N PHE A 20 -9.74 -22.26 16.18
CA PHE A 20 -10.86 -21.55 15.53
C PHE A 20 -10.71 -20.03 15.49
N GLY A 21 -9.72 -19.45 16.19
CA GLY A 21 -9.45 -18.01 16.23
C GLY A 21 -8.57 -17.48 15.10
N GLY A 22 -8.03 -18.38 14.27
CA GLY A 22 -7.47 -18.00 12.97
C GLY A 22 -8.59 -18.14 11.96
N GLY A 23 -9.33 -17.05 11.70
CA GLY A 23 -10.16 -16.97 10.52
C GLY A 23 -9.26 -17.30 9.33
N ALA A 24 -9.40 -18.50 8.80
CA ALA A 24 -8.88 -18.84 7.49
C ALA A 24 -9.64 -17.94 6.53
N GLN A 25 -9.10 -16.72 6.33
CA GLN A 25 -9.45 -15.89 5.20
C GLN A 25 -9.29 -16.80 4.00
N ASP A 26 -10.39 -17.00 3.31
CA ASP A 26 -10.48 -17.73 2.06
C ASP A 26 -9.28 -17.31 1.20
N VAL A 27 -8.34 -18.25 0.98
CA VAL A 27 -7.10 -18.04 0.20
C VAL A 27 -7.43 -17.95 -1.30
N SER A 28 -8.71 -17.92 -1.64
CA SER A 28 -9.23 -17.85 -2.99
C SER A 28 -9.05 -16.43 -3.51
N GLU A 29 -7.96 -16.28 -4.26
CA GLU A 29 -7.54 -15.13 -5.07
C GLU A 29 -6.98 -13.94 -4.26
N LEU A 30 -5.81 -14.17 -3.67
CA LEU A 30 -4.86 -13.08 -3.39
C LEU A 30 -4.46 -12.44 -4.72
N VAL A 31 -4.87 -11.19 -4.92
CA VAL A 31 -4.50 -10.43 -6.11
C VAL A 31 -3.30 -9.55 -5.74
N PRO A 32 -2.09 -9.85 -6.26
CA PRO A 32 -0.92 -9.05 -5.97
C PRO A 32 -1.02 -7.70 -6.69
N VAL A 33 -0.83 -6.63 -5.94
CA VAL A 33 -0.72 -5.27 -6.48
C VAL A 33 0.75 -4.99 -6.75
N GLN A 34 1.07 -4.42 -7.91
CA GLN A 34 2.44 -4.04 -8.26
C GLN A 34 2.65 -2.53 -8.21
N ALA A 35 1.64 -1.74 -8.57
CA ALA A 35 1.70 -0.29 -8.52
C ALA A 35 0.46 0.32 -7.85
N LEU A 36 0.72 1.31 -7.00
CA LEU A 36 -0.31 2.12 -6.36
C LEU A 36 -0.12 3.58 -6.73
N VAL A 37 -1.19 4.21 -7.21
CA VAL A 37 -1.25 5.66 -7.42
C VAL A 37 -2.14 6.25 -6.33
N ILE A 38 -1.58 7.13 -5.52
CA ILE A 38 -2.27 7.80 -4.42
C ILE A 38 -2.48 9.26 -4.84
N ASP A 39 -3.75 9.67 -4.88
CA ASP A 39 -4.17 11.03 -5.16
C ASP A 39 -4.98 11.60 -3.99
N ALA A 40 -5.06 12.93 -3.92
CA ALA A 40 -5.83 13.64 -2.91
C ALA A 40 -6.57 14.80 -3.58
N GLN A 41 -7.90 14.78 -3.50
CA GLN A 41 -8.77 15.80 -4.09
C GLN A 41 -9.92 16.14 -3.15
N ASN A 42 -10.17 17.43 -2.93
CA ASN A 42 -11.30 17.92 -2.12
C ASN A 42 -11.38 17.31 -0.70
N GLY A 43 -10.24 16.94 -0.10
CA GLY A 43 -10.20 16.31 1.23
C GLY A 43 -10.46 14.80 1.23
N GLU A 44 -10.70 14.20 0.06
CA GLU A 44 -10.77 12.75 -0.13
C GLU A 44 -9.44 12.23 -0.69
N ILE A 45 -8.95 11.13 -0.12
CA ILE A 45 -7.78 10.40 -0.58
C ILE A 45 -8.26 9.23 -1.41
N THR A 46 -7.71 9.11 -2.61
CA THR A 46 -8.03 8.05 -3.55
C THR A 46 -6.78 7.23 -3.79
N VAL A 47 -6.87 5.92 -3.66
CA VAL A 47 -5.80 4.98 -3.97
C VAL A 47 -6.26 4.10 -5.11
N THR A 48 -5.54 4.15 -6.22
CA THR A 48 -5.80 3.36 -7.42
C THR A 48 -4.71 2.31 -7.59
N ALA A 49 -5.09 1.04 -7.70
CA ALA A 49 -4.18 -0.06 -7.98
C ALA A 49 -4.01 -0.28 -9.49
N ASP A 50 -2.95 -1.01 -9.88
CA ASP A 50 -2.73 -1.46 -11.27
C ASP A 50 -3.84 -2.40 -11.78
N THR A 51 -4.56 -3.05 -10.88
CA THR A 51 -5.74 -3.88 -11.17
C THR A 51 -6.99 -3.07 -11.52
N GLN A 52 -6.89 -1.74 -11.60
CA GLN A 52 -7.99 -0.78 -11.80
C GLN A 52 -8.95 -0.65 -10.61
N ASP A 53 -8.70 -1.38 -9.51
CA ASP A 53 -9.41 -1.19 -8.25
C ASP A 53 -9.10 0.18 -7.65
N VAL A 54 -10.12 0.80 -7.06
CA VAL A 54 -10.04 2.14 -6.48
C VAL A 54 -10.62 2.11 -5.08
N GLY A 55 -9.83 2.53 -4.09
CA GLY A 55 -10.29 2.78 -2.74
C GLY A 55 -10.29 4.26 -2.41
N ARG A 56 -11.23 4.69 -1.58
CA ARG A 56 -11.42 6.08 -1.19
C ARG A 56 -11.57 6.22 0.32
N GLY A 57 -11.12 7.34 0.87
CA GLY A 57 -11.30 7.61 2.28
C GLY A 57 -10.76 8.98 2.71
N GLY A 58 -11.14 9.41 3.92
CA GLY A 58 -10.61 10.65 4.52
C GLY A 58 -9.17 10.53 5.05
N SER A 59 -8.61 9.32 5.08
CA SER A 59 -7.23 9.03 5.47
C SER A 59 -6.62 7.99 4.53
N LEU A 60 -5.30 7.91 4.47
CA LEU A 60 -4.60 6.89 3.68
C LEU A 60 -5.00 5.48 4.12
N ASP A 61 -5.13 5.27 5.43
CA ASP A 61 -5.53 3.98 6.02
C ASP A 61 -6.95 3.59 5.61
N ALA A 62 -7.89 4.54 5.68
CA ALA A 62 -9.27 4.34 5.24
C ALA A 62 -9.34 4.03 3.74
N ALA A 63 -8.60 4.77 2.91
CA ALA A 63 -8.59 4.55 1.46
C ALA A 63 -7.98 3.19 1.07
N LEU A 64 -6.92 2.75 1.77
CA LEU A 64 -6.34 1.41 1.56
C LEU A 64 -7.27 0.28 2.07
N SER A 65 -7.99 0.52 3.18
CA SER A 65 -8.97 -0.43 3.69
C SER A 65 -10.16 -0.56 2.75
N ASP A 66 -10.65 0.56 2.20
CA ASP A 66 -11.73 0.59 1.22
C ASP A 66 -11.31 -0.10 -0.08
N LEU A 67 -10.08 0.16 -0.56
CA LEU A 67 -9.50 -0.53 -1.73
C LEU A 67 -9.56 -2.06 -1.57
N ARG A 68 -9.15 -2.56 -0.40
CA ARG A 68 -9.17 -4.00 -0.10
C ARG A 68 -10.57 -4.57 0.05
N ALA A 69 -11.51 -3.79 0.59
CA ALA A 69 -12.89 -4.22 0.77
C ALA A 69 -13.69 -4.21 -0.56
N GLY A 70 -13.34 -3.31 -1.48
CA GLY A 70 -14.01 -3.13 -2.77
C GLY A 70 -13.57 -4.12 -3.86
N CYS A 71 -12.47 -4.86 -3.64
CA CYS A 71 -12.02 -5.87 -4.59
C CYS A 71 -12.75 -7.20 -4.38
N ALA A 72 -13.03 -7.91 -5.46
CA ALA A 72 -13.64 -9.24 -5.41
C ALA A 72 -12.74 -10.30 -4.73
N GLY A 73 -11.44 -10.04 -4.60
CA GLY A 73 -10.46 -10.85 -3.89
C GLY A 73 -9.70 -10.07 -2.81
N THR A 74 -8.75 -10.72 -2.14
CA THR A 74 -7.95 -10.05 -1.10
C THR A 74 -6.76 -9.34 -1.75
N LEU A 75 -6.88 -8.02 -1.98
CA LEU A 75 -5.78 -7.21 -2.52
C LEU A 75 -4.59 -7.15 -1.56
N PHE A 76 -3.43 -7.61 -2.04
CA PHE A 76 -2.21 -7.61 -1.25
C PHE A 76 -1.37 -6.37 -1.53
N THR A 77 -1.72 -5.24 -0.92
CA THR A 77 -0.98 -3.97 -1.12
C THR A 77 0.48 -4.03 -0.66
N GLN A 78 0.86 -5.04 0.13
CA GLN A 78 2.24 -5.29 0.55
C GLN A 78 3.11 -5.91 -0.55
N THR A 79 2.53 -6.35 -1.68
CA THR A 79 3.34 -6.71 -2.86
C THR A 79 3.70 -5.51 -3.72
N ALA A 80 3.10 -4.34 -3.47
CA ALA A 80 3.32 -3.16 -4.29
C ALA A 80 4.81 -2.79 -4.32
N GLU A 81 5.39 -2.82 -5.51
CA GLU A 81 6.79 -2.46 -5.75
C GLU A 81 6.92 -0.97 -6.05
N HIS A 82 5.87 -0.35 -6.57
CA HIS A 82 5.86 1.05 -6.97
C HIS A 82 4.73 1.81 -6.27
N VAL A 83 5.09 2.87 -5.57
CA VAL A 83 4.13 3.79 -4.92
C VAL A 83 4.33 5.18 -5.51
N VAL A 84 3.31 5.66 -6.19
CA VAL A 84 3.30 6.94 -6.88
C VAL A 84 2.36 7.89 -6.14
N LEU A 85 2.90 8.99 -5.62
CA LEU A 85 2.11 10.06 -5.01
C LEU A 85 1.91 11.19 -6.02
N THR A 86 0.68 11.60 -6.28
CA THR A 86 0.45 12.81 -7.07
C THR A 86 0.98 14.04 -6.36
N GLN A 87 1.24 15.10 -7.12
CA GLN A 87 1.62 16.41 -6.60
C GLN A 87 0.68 16.90 -5.49
N LYS A 88 -0.62 16.61 -5.62
CA LYS A 88 -1.65 16.99 -4.64
C LYS A 88 -1.60 16.13 -3.39
N ALA A 89 -1.26 14.86 -3.52
CA ALA A 89 -1.12 13.92 -2.41
C ALA A 89 0.27 13.91 -1.76
N TRP A 90 1.23 14.72 -2.25
CA TRP A 90 2.62 14.68 -1.76
C TRP A 90 2.75 14.97 -0.25
N PHE A 91 1.83 15.76 0.33
CA PHE A 91 1.80 16.00 1.77
C PHE A 91 1.57 14.73 2.61
N LEU A 92 1.03 13.66 2.01
CA LEU A 92 0.82 12.35 2.65
C LEU A 92 2.10 11.50 2.66
N MET A 93 3.18 11.93 2.00
CA MET A 93 4.43 11.17 1.91
C MET A 93 4.93 10.67 3.27
N PRO A 94 4.95 11.46 4.37
CA PRO A 94 5.36 10.94 5.67
C PRO A 94 4.47 9.78 6.17
N GLN A 95 3.16 9.85 5.94
CA GLN A 95 2.21 8.80 6.31
C GLN A 95 2.42 7.53 5.48
N VAL A 96 2.67 7.67 4.19
CA VAL A 96 3.00 6.56 3.27
C VAL A 96 4.28 5.85 3.72
N CYS A 97 5.31 6.59 4.13
CA CYS A 97 6.60 6.03 4.55
C CYS A 97 6.52 5.21 5.86
N VAL A 98 5.53 5.47 6.72
CA VAL A 98 5.34 4.76 7.99
C VAL A 98 4.22 3.71 7.94
N SER A 99 3.48 3.63 6.83
CA SER A 99 2.34 2.72 6.70
C SER A 99 2.79 1.25 6.74
N ALA A 100 2.23 0.48 7.67
CA ALA A 100 2.43 -0.97 7.75
C ALA A 100 1.71 -1.74 6.62
N GLN A 101 0.81 -1.08 5.90
CA GLN A 101 0.05 -1.65 4.81
C GLN A 101 0.85 -1.72 3.49
N LEU A 102 1.99 -1.02 3.42
CA LEU A 102 2.84 -0.93 2.25
C LEU A 102 4.17 -1.65 2.47
N ARG A 103 4.76 -2.14 1.39
CA ARG A 103 6.08 -2.78 1.43
C ARG A 103 7.16 -1.74 1.77
N PRO A 104 8.02 -1.95 2.80
CA PRO A 104 9.11 -1.02 3.10
C PRO A 104 10.14 -0.86 1.96
N ALA A 105 10.24 -1.86 1.09
CA ALA A 105 11.09 -1.85 -0.10
C ALA A 105 10.42 -1.23 -1.34
N ALA A 106 9.15 -0.82 -1.26
CA ALA A 106 8.47 -0.17 -2.38
C ALA A 106 9.19 1.11 -2.77
N LYS A 107 9.31 1.34 -4.07
CA LYS A 107 9.94 2.49 -4.70
C LYS A 107 8.96 3.66 -4.69
N LEU A 108 9.42 4.82 -4.22
CA LEU A 108 8.63 6.02 -4.05
C LEU A 108 8.83 6.97 -5.23
N TYR A 109 7.73 7.42 -5.82
CA TYR A 109 7.74 8.36 -6.94
C TYR A 109 6.78 9.52 -6.68
N ARG A 110 7.14 10.68 -7.23
CA ARG A 110 6.29 11.87 -7.21
C ARG A 110 5.73 12.12 -8.61
N ALA A 111 4.43 12.04 -8.79
CA ALA A 111 3.76 12.29 -10.05
C ALA A 111 3.42 13.77 -10.25
N VAL A 112 3.88 14.35 -11.36
CA VAL A 112 3.59 15.74 -11.76
C VAL A 112 2.90 15.74 -13.13
N GLY A 113 1.72 16.36 -13.20
CA GLY A 113 0.91 16.42 -14.42
C GLY A 113 -0.57 16.12 -14.16
N GLN A 114 -1.30 15.78 -15.21
CA GLN A 114 -2.69 15.28 -15.10
C GLN A 114 -2.72 13.87 -14.47
N SER A 115 -3.92 13.39 -14.15
CA SER A 115 -4.17 12.09 -13.50
C SER A 115 -3.41 10.95 -14.18
N ILE A 116 -2.53 10.29 -13.43
CA ILE A 116 -1.72 9.17 -13.90
C ILE A 116 -2.47 7.86 -13.70
N SER A 117 -2.57 7.04 -14.75
CA SER A 117 -3.09 5.67 -14.67
C SER A 117 -2.05 4.74 -14.03
N ALA A 118 -2.45 3.95 -13.04
CA ALA A 118 -1.58 3.01 -12.34
C ALA A 118 -1.01 1.93 -13.26
N GLU A 119 -1.82 1.38 -14.18
CA GLU A 119 -1.39 0.39 -15.18
C GLU A 119 -0.31 0.95 -16.11
N ARG A 120 -0.52 2.16 -16.64
CA ARG A 120 0.46 2.78 -17.54
C ARG A 120 1.74 3.18 -16.81
N ALA A 121 1.63 3.63 -15.56
CA ALA A 121 2.78 3.91 -14.71
C ALA A 121 3.57 2.64 -14.43
N LEU A 122 2.90 1.52 -14.12
CA LEU A 122 3.54 0.23 -13.85
C LEU A 122 4.42 -0.20 -15.01
N SER A 123 3.89 -0.25 -16.24
CA SER A 123 4.64 -0.68 -17.42
C SER A 123 5.92 0.13 -17.64
N PHE A 124 5.88 1.44 -17.34
CA PHE A 124 7.06 2.30 -17.45
C PHE A 124 8.05 2.12 -16.30
N LEU A 125 7.55 2.02 -15.06
CA LEU A 125 8.37 1.91 -13.85
C LEU A 125 9.03 0.53 -13.70
N GLN A 126 8.44 -0.52 -14.28
CA GLN A 126 9.09 -1.84 -14.41
C GLN A 126 10.33 -1.75 -15.31
N ALA A 127 10.25 -1.01 -16.41
CA ALA A 127 11.37 -0.80 -17.32
C ALA A 127 12.41 0.20 -16.77
N HIS A 128 11.96 1.18 -15.99
CA HIS A 128 12.80 2.25 -15.43
C HIS A 128 12.53 2.42 -13.94
N PRO A 129 13.04 1.51 -13.10
CA PRO A 129 12.71 1.53 -11.69
C PRO A 129 13.57 2.58 -10.96
N GLY A 130 12.99 3.27 -9.98
CA GLY A 130 13.68 4.28 -9.18
C GLY A 130 14.53 3.68 -8.06
N GLU A 131 15.33 4.50 -7.39
CA GLU A 131 16.27 4.05 -6.34
C GLU A 131 15.77 4.30 -4.91
N LEU A 132 14.87 5.25 -4.73
CA LEU A 132 14.36 5.64 -3.42
C LEU A 132 13.26 4.68 -2.96
N THR A 133 13.50 3.97 -1.85
CA THR A 133 12.49 3.12 -1.21
C THR A 133 11.76 3.86 -0.08
N LEU A 134 10.57 3.40 0.31
CA LEU A 134 9.83 3.92 1.47
C LEU A 134 10.64 3.85 2.77
N SER A 135 11.38 2.76 2.99
CA SER A 135 12.29 2.63 4.14
C SER A 135 13.41 3.67 4.14
N ARG A 136 14.04 3.94 2.98
CA ARG A 136 15.06 4.98 2.84
C ARG A 136 14.48 6.39 3.02
N ALA A 137 13.31 6.64 2.45
CA ALA A 137 12.58 7.89 2.63
C ALA A 137 12.22 8.11 4.11
N ARG A 138 11.75 7.07 4.81
CA ARG A 138 11.50 7.10 6.25
C ARG A 138 12.76 7.42 7.05
N ALA A 139 13.89 6.80 6.72
CA ALA A 139 15.16 7.09 7.39
C ALA A 139 15.58 8.55 7.19
N ALA A 140 15.47 9.08 5.97
CA ALA A 140 15.74 10.48 5.68
C ALA A 140 14.84 11.43 6.50
N LEU A 141 13.54 11.12 6.61
CA LEU A 141 12.61 11.89 7.44
C LEU A 141 13.01 11.91 8.92
N LEU A 142 13.41 10.77 9.48
CA LEU A 142 13.85 10.67 10.88
C LEU A 142 15.14 11.48 11.13
N GLU A 143 15.99 11.59 10.11
CA GLU A 143 17.21 12.40 10.14
C GLU A 143 16.96 13.89 9.79
N ASN A 144 15.70 14.30 9.61
CA ASN A 144 15.30 15.63 9.11
C ASN A 144 15.98 16.02 7.78
N LYS A 145 16.30 15.04 6.94
CA LYS A 145 16.82 15.24 5.59
C LYS A 145 15.67 15.35 4.59
N GLU A 146 15.89 16.14 3.54
CA GLU A 146 14.93 16.26 2.45
C GLU A 146 14.82 14.94 1.66
N VAL A 147 13.59 14.52 1.39
CA VAL A 147 13.31 13.31 0.62
C VAL A 147 13.21 13.66 -0.86
N GLN A 148 14.23 13.29 -1.63
CA GLN A 148 14.27 13.48 -3.09
C GLN A 148 13.74 12.24 -3.80
N ALA A 149 12.44 12.21 -4.08
CA ALA A 149 11.83 11.14 -4.88
C ALA A 149 11.88 11.48 -6.37
N ALA A 150 12.05 10.44 -7.20
CA ALA A 150 12.02 10.59 -8.65
C ALA A 150 10.67 11.13 -9.12
N VAL A 151 10.70 12.13 -9.98
CA VAL A 151 9.51 12.82 -10.49
C VAL A 151 9.02 12.14 -11.75
N LEU A 152 7.88 11.46 -11.67
CA LEU A 152 7.19 10.88 -12.81
C LEU A 152 6.38 11.97 -13.53
N VAL A 153 6.78 12.30 -14.75
CA VAL A 153 6.08 13.29 -15.59
C VAL A 153 5.46 12.59 -16.79
N GLN A 154 4.17 12.80 -16.99
CA GLN A 154 3.48 12.36 -18.20
C GLN A 154 3.76 13.34 -19.35
N THR A 155 4.30 12.84 -20.45
CA THR A 155 4.49 13.58 -21.70
C THR A 155 3.46 13.08 -22.73
N GLY A 156 3.18 13.86 -23.78
CA GLY A 156 2.08 13.63 -24.74
C GLY A 156 2.03 12.28 -25.48
N GLY A 157 2.93 11.34 -25.19
CA GLY A 157 2.88 9.95 -25.62
C GLY A 157 3.57 8.94 -24.68
N GLY A 158 3.94 9.33 -23.44
CA GLY A 158 4.69 8.44 -22.56
C GLY A 158 4.99 9.03 -21.18
N PHE A 159 5.99 8.46 -20.50
CA PHE A 159 6.47 8.92 -19.21
C PHE A 159 7.97 9.20 -19.25
N ARG A 160 8.39 10.08 -18.34
CA ARG A 160 9.81 10.30 -18.03
C ARG A 160 9.98 10.36 -16.51
N LEU A 161 11.11 9.86 -16.02
CA LEU A 161 11.58 10.14 -14.66
C LEU A 161 12.51 11.35 -14.71
N GLY A 162 12.19 12.37 -13.92
CA GLY A 162 13.08 13.47 -13.57
C GLY A 162 13.69 13.26 -12.19
N GLY A 163 14.87 13.83 -11.97
CA GLY A 163 15.55 13.93 -10.68
C GLY A 163 15.75 15.38 -10.31
#